data_AF-A0A2K4ZMF1-F1
#
_entry.id   AF-A0A2K4ZMF1-F1
#
_cell.length_a   1.000
_cell.length_b   1.000
_cell.length_c   1.000
_cell.angle_alpha   90.00
_cell.angle_beta   90.00
_cell.angle_gamma   90.00
#
_symmetry.space_group_name_H-M   'P 1'
#
loop_
_entity.id
_entity.type
_entity.pdbx_description
1 polymer ?
#
loop_
_entity_poly.entity_id
_entity_poly.type
_entity_poly.pdbx_seq_one_letter_code
_entity_poly.pdbx_strand_id
1 'polypeptide(L)'
;MRRKRAVYGVCAMHNYAGYGMTADRAKALLKECRAGKHTELVRAAAQQAAPGVEEWIVSSIVDGKSLHDMEIRWELGEAEVMPCCRNSFYAYRKFTLAILDNMLSVDKRVK
;
A
#
# COMPACT_ATOMS: atom_id res chain seq x y z
N MET A 1 -13.73 -16.22 22.59
CA MET A 1 -13.09 -14.92 22.29
C MET A 1 -13.27 -14.60 20.80
N ARG A 2 -14.19 -13.69 20.45
CA ARG A 2 -14.41 -13.27 19.05
C ARG A 2 -13.39 -12.19 18.70
N ARG A 3 -12.42 -12.50 17.82
CA ARG A 3 -11.52 -11.49 17.22
C ARG A 3 -12.40 -10.45 16.50
N LYS A 4 -12.46 -9.24 17.04
CA LYS A 4 -13.10 -8.10 16.37
C LYS A 4 -12.34 -7.89 15.05
N ARG A 5 -12.93 -8.30 13.93
CA ARG A 5 -12.58 -7.79 12.61
C ARG A 5 -12.82 -6.28 12.69
N ALA A 6 -11.75 -5.52 12.83
CA ALA A 6 -11.80 -4.07 12.77
C ALA A 6 -12.31 -3.70 11.38
N VAL A 7 -13.58 -3.32 11.34
CA VAL A 7 -14.22 -2.70 10.19
C VAL A 7 -13.39 -1.47 9.87
N TYR A 8 -12.77 -1.47 8.68
CA TYR A 8 -12.01 -0.36 8.12
C TYR A 8 -12.95 0.82 7.81
N GLY A 9 -13.48 1.43 8.86
CA GLY A 9 -14.43 2.54 8.79
C GLY A 9 -13.73 3.84 9.15
N VAL A 10 -13.21 4.52 8.12
CA VAL A 10 -13.12 5.99 7.99
C VAL A 10 -12.20 6.77 8.96
N CYS A 11 -11.92 6.32 10.19
CA CYS A 11 -11.08 7.05 11.14
C CYS A 11 -9.57 6.74 11.06
N ALA A 12 -9.15 5.73 10.30
CA ALA A 12 -7.74 5.38 10.09
C ALA A 12 -7.05 6.23 8.99
N MET A 13 -7.76 7.19 8.39
CA MET A 13 -7.28 7.90 7.19
C MET A 13 -6.13 8.87 7.47
N HIS A 14 -5.91 9.35 8.69
CA HIS A 14 -4.90 10.38 8.97
C HIS A 14 -3.61 9.84 9.60
N ASN A 15 -3.67 8.73 10.35
CA ASN A 15 -2.51 8.17 11.05
C ASN A 15 -2.27 6.69 10.69
N TYR A 16 -1.02 6.37 10.37
CA TYR A 16 -0.56 4.98 10.17
C TYR A 16 -0.76 4.09 11.42
N ALA A 17 -1.01 4.70 12.59
CA ALA A 17 -1.32 4.02 13.85
C ALA A 17 -2.52 3.07 13.73
N GLY A 18 -3.52 3.39 12.91
CA GLY A 18 -4.66 2.49 12.66
C GLY A 18 -4.28 1.18 11.95
N TYR A 19 -3.09 1.14 11.35
CA TYR A 19 -2.52 -0.02 10.67
C TYR A 19 -1.37 -0.66 11.46
N GLY A 20 -1.13 -0.22 12.71
CA GLY A 20 -0.04 -0.73 13.54
C GLY A 20 1.36 -0.27 13.10
N MET A 21 1.45 0.80 12.30
CA MET A 21 2.72 1.30 11.75
C MET A 21 2.96 2.76 12.13
N THR A 22 4.22 3.15 12.30
CA THR A 22 4.61 4.55 12.52
C THR A 22 4.85 5.27 11.19
N ALA A 23 4.69 6.60 11.17
CA ALA A 23 4.93 7.39 9.96
C ALA A 23 6.41 7.31 9.49
N ASP A 24 7.36 7.31 10.42
CA ASP A 24 8.78 7.13 10.12
C ASP A 24 9.07 5.76 9.49
N ARG A 25 8.46 4.69 10.01
CA ARG A 25 8.62 3.35 9.45
C ARG A 25 8.06 3.28 8.03
N ALA A 26 6.88 3.86 7.80
CA ALA A 26 6.28 3.96 6.47
C ALA A 26 7.19 4.70 5.48
N LYS A 27 7.82 5.81 5.92
CA LYS A 27 8.74 6.60 5.11
C LYS A 27 10.02 5.83 4.76
N ALA A 28 10.57 5.09 5.72
CA ALA A 28 11.72 4.22 5.50
C ALA A 28 11.40 3.12 4.48
N LEU A 29 10.26 2.43 4.65
CA LEU A 29 9.80 1.39 3.72
C LEU A 29 9.58 1.94 2.31
N LEU A 30 8.94 3.11 2.17
CA LEU A 30 8.77 3.74 0.86
C LEU A 30 10.12 4.05 0.20
N LYS A 31 11.12 4.49 0.97
CA LYS A 31 12.47 4.74 0.44
C LYS A 31 13.14 3.44 -0.02
N GLU A 32 12.99 2.36 0.74
CA GLU A 32 13.49 1.03 0.38
C GLU A 32 12.80 0.49 -0.89
N CYS A 33 11.47 0.61 -0.97
CA CYS A 33 10.70 0.19 -2.15
C CYS A 33 11.11 0.97 -3.41
N ARG A 34 11.27 2.29 -3.30
CA ARG A 34 11.74 3.15 -4.40
C ARG A 34 13.18 2.87 -4.81
N ALA A 35 13.99 2.35 -3.90
CA ALA A 35 15.33 1.86 -4.20
C ALA A 35 15.32 0.47 -4.88
N GLY A 36 14.15 -0.06 -5.25
CA GLY A 36 14.00 -1.36 -5.90
C GLY A 36 14.14 -2.55 -4.95
N LYS A 37 14.17 -2.33 -3.63
CA LYS A 37 14.20 -3.42 -2.66
C LYS A 37 12.79 -3.97 -2.43
N HIS A 38 12.69 -5.28 -2.24
CA HIS A 38 11.45 -5.96 -1.85
C HIS A 38 10.30 -5.83 -2.86
N THR A 39 10.57 -5.58 -4.14
CA THR A 39 9.54 -5.42 -5.19
C THR A 39 8.57 -6.59 -5.28
N GLU A 40 9.07 -7.82 -5.14
CA GLU A 40 8.22 -9.02 -5.12
C GLU A 40 7.29 -9.06 -3.89
N LEU A 41 7.81 -8.69 -2.71
CA LEU A 41 7.03 -8.61 -1.48
C LEU A 41 6.00 -7.47 -1.54
N VAL A 42 6.33 -6.34 -2.18
CA VAL A 42 5.39 -5.23 -2.40
C VAL A 42 4.24 -5.70 -3.29
N ARG A 43 4.52 -6.46 -4.35
CA ARG A 43 3.48 -7.02 -5.21
C ARG A 43 2.58 -7.99 -4.45
N ALA A 44 3.16 -8.90 -3.68
CA ALA A 44 2.39 -9.83 -2.84
C ALA A 44 1.53 -9.10 -1.79
N ALA A 45 2.09 -8.09 -1.13
CA ALA A 45 1.39 -7.27 -0.15
C ALA A 45 0.23 -6.49 -0.79
N ALA A 46 0.43 -5.94 -1.99
CA ALA A 46 -0.60 -5.21 -2.73
C ALA A 46 -1.74 -6.13 -3.17
N GLN A 47 -1.42 -7.32 -3.67
CA GLN A 47 -2.40 -8.34 -4.05
C GLN A 47 -3.23 -8.80 -2.84
N GLN A 48 -2.61 -8.92 -1.66
CA GLN A 48 -3.31 -9.25 -0.42
C GLN A 48 -4.20 -8.10 0.08
N ALA A 49 -3.77 -6.84 -0.12
CA ALA A 49 -4.51 -5.67 0.31
C ALA A 49 -5.76 -5.40 -0.54
N ALA A 50 -5.61 -5.45 -1.86
CA ALA A 50 -6.65 -5.09 -2.82
C ALA A 50 -6.43 -5.82 -4.16
N PRO A 51 -6.99 -7.04 -4.32
CA PRO A 51 -6.97 -7.71 -5.62
C PRO A 51 -7.84 -6.92 -6.62
N GLY A 52 -7.25 -6.56 -7.76
CA GLY A 52 -7.80 -5.69 -8.81
C GLY A 52 -7.26 -4.25 -8.81
N VAL A 53 -6.57 -3.80 -7.76
CA VAL A 53 -5.95 -2.45 -7.67
C VAL A 53 -4.44 -2.55 -7.40
N GLU A 54 -3.90 -3.76 -7.32
CA GLU A 54 -2.53 -4.02 -6.91
C GLU A 54 -1.51 -3.33 -7.80
N GLU A 55 -1.71 -3.32 -9.12
CA GLU A 55 -0.77 -2.70 -10.06
C GLU A 55 -0.68 -1.19 -9.83
N TRP A 56 -1.82 -0.53 -9.59
CA TRP A 56 -1.89 0.89 -9.24
C TRP A 56 -1.15 1.20 -7.94
N ILE A 57 -1.33 0.34 -6.93
CA ILE A 57 -0.69 0.51 -5.62
C ILE A 57 0.81 0.24 -5.72
N VAL A 58 1.24 -0.79 -6.46
CA VAL A 58 2.65 -1.10 -6.71
C VAL A 58 3.32 0.05 -7.44
N SER A 59 2.73 0.56 -8.52
CA SER A 59 3.28 1.73 -9.24
C SER A 59 3.38 2.96 -8.34
N SER A 60 2.41 3.21 -7.47
CA SER A 60 2.50 4.35 -6.55
C SER A 60 3.60 4.19 -5.48
N ILE A 61 3.83 2.97 -5.02
CA ILE A 61 4.85 2.68 -3.99
C ILE A 61 6.26 2.64 -4.59
N VAL A 62 6.43 1.91 -5.71
CA VAL A 62 7.71 1.66 -6.37
C VAL A 62 8.14 2.87 -7.21
N ASP A 63 7.31 3.31 -8.15
CA ASP A 63 7.64 4.46 -9.01
C ASP A 63 7.51 5.79 -8.27
N GLY A 64 6.86 5.78 -7.09
CA GLY A 64 6.61 6.98 -6.30
C GLY A 64 5.57 7.92 -6.92
N LYS A 65 4.84 7.49 -7.96
CA LYS A 65 3.82 8.26 -8.65
C LYS A 65 2.66 8.60 -7.72
N SER A 66 2.20 9.83 -7.79
CA SER A 66 0.99 10.26 -7.09
C SER A 66 -0.24 9.75 -7.82
N LEU A 67 -1.39 9.76 -7.14
CA LEU A 67 -2.66 9.44 -7.80
C LEU A 67 -2.90 10.37 -8.99
N HIS A 68 -2.53 11.64 -8.87
CA HIS A 68 -2.68 12.63 -9.92
C HIS A 68 -1.86 12.28 -11.17
N ASP A 69 -0.61 11.82 -11.00
CA ASP A 69 0.22 11.38 -12.13
C ASP A 69 -0.36 10.16 -12.85
N MET A 70 -1.09 9.32 -12.11
CA MET A 70 -1.73 8.13 -12.68
C MET A 70 -3.10 8.45 -13.28
N GLU A 71 -3.85 9.41 -12.72
CA GLU A 71 -5.06 9.98 -13.32
C GLU A 71 -4.73 10.61 -14.68
N ILE A 72 -3.61 11.35 -14.79
CA ILE A 72 -3.13 11.89 -16.07
C ILE A 72 -2.84 10.78 -17.07
N ARG A 73 -2.19 9.69 -16.66
CA ARG A 73 -1.92 8.53 -17.53
C ARG A 73 -3.20 7.83 -17.98
N TRP A 74 -4.20 7.76 -17.10
CA TRP A 74 -5.51 7.24 -17.45
C TRP A 74 -6.23 8.15 -18.46
N GLU A 75 -6.23 9.46 -18.26
CA GLU A 75 -6.79 10.43 -19.21
C GLU A 75 -6.10 10.36 -20.59
N LEU A 76 -4.81 10.02 -20.61
CA LEU A 76 -4.03 9.78 -21.82
C LEU A 76 -4.22 8.38 -22.44
N GLY A 77 -5.00 7.50 -21.80
CA GLY A 77 -5.25 6.12 -22.26
C GLY A 77 -4.07 5.16 -22.09
N GLU A 78 -3.05 5.54 -21.32
CA GLU A 78 -1.85 4.73 -21.07
C GLU A 78 -2.04 3.69 -19.95
N ALA A 79 -3.15 3.77 -19.21
CA ALA A 79 -3.47 2.87 -18.11
C ALA A 79 -4.98 2.58 -18.06
N GLU A 80 -5.37 1.41 -17.54
CA GLU A 80 -6.79 1.05 -17.37
C GLU A 80 -7.51 1.99 -16.39
N VAL A 81 -8.85 1.96 -16.34
CA VAL A 81 -9.60 2.75 -15.35
C VAL A 81 -9.27 2.21 -13.96
N MET A 82 -8.76 3.06 -13.06
CA MET A 82 -8.56 2.68 -11.65
C MET A 82 -9.90 2.28 -11.02
N PRO A 83 -10.09 1.03 -10.57
CA PRO A 83 -11.41 0.55 -10.14
C PRO A 83 -11.69 0.90 -8.66
N CYS A 84 -11.25 2.08 -8.19
CA CYS A 84 -11.51 2.51 -6.82
C CYS A 84 -11.55 4.04 -6.67
N CYS A 85 -12.26 4.53 -5.65
CA CYS A 85 -12.26 5.95 -5.32
C CYS A 85 -10.92 6.38 -4.70
N ARG A 86 -10.56 7.66 -4.85
CA ARG A 86 -9.35 8.29 -4.29
C ARG A 86 -9.10 7.94 -2.81
N ASN A 87 -10.13 7.97 -1.98
CA ASN A 87 -10.01 7.65 -0.55
C ASN A 87 -9.62 6.18 -0.32
N SER A 88 -10.23 5.27 -1.07
CA SER A 88 -9.91 3.84 -1.03
C SER A 88 -8.48 3.58 -1.49
N PHE A 89 -8.04 4.27 -2.55
CA PHE A 89 -6.66 4.16 -3.04
C PHE A 89 -5.62 4.47 -1.95
N TYR A 90 -5.74 5.61 -1.27
CA TYR A 90 -4.79 5.96 -0.20
C TYR A 90 -4.90 5.03 1.01
N ALA A 91 -6.10 4.50 1.30
CA ALA A 91 -6.28 3.51 2.35
C ALA A 91 -5.58 2.18 2.00
N TYR A 92 -5.74 1.69 0.78
CA TYR A 92 -5.05 0.48 0.29
C TYR A 92 -3.54 0.67 0.28
N ARG A 93 -3.04 1.83 -0.16
CA ARG A 93 -1.60 2.13 -0.13
C ARG A 93 -1.02 2.02 1.29
N LYS A 94 -1.73 2.57 2.29
CA LYS A 94 -1.30 2.47 3.70
C LYS A 94 -1.38 1.04 4.20
N PHE A 95 -2.42 0.31 3.83
CA PHE A 95 -2.61 -1.08 4.23
C PHE A 95 -1.53 -2.00 3.65
N THR A 96 -1.19 -1.83 2.37
CA THR A 96 -0.09 -2.55 1.69
C THR A 96 1.23 -2.35 2.41
N LEU A 97 1.56 -1.11 2.82
CA LEU A 97 2.79 -0.85 3.57
C LEU A 97 2.82 -1.55 4.93
N ALA A 98 1.67 -1.62 5.62
CA ALA A 98 1.57 -2.32 6.89
C ALA A 98 1.67 -3.85 6.71
N ILE A 99 1.11 -4.41 5.65
CA ILE A 99 1.29 -5.83 5.30
C ILE A 99 2.76 -6.11 4.99
N LEU A 100 3.40 -5.26 4.18
CA LEU A 100 4.81 -5.37 3.85
C LEU A 100 5.70 -5.33 5.09
N ASP A 101 5.46 -4.39 6.01
CA ASP A 101 6.23 -4.30 7.26
C ASP A 101 6.07 -5.56 8.12
N ASN A 102 4.86 -6.13 8.18
CA ASN A 102 4.63 -7.40 8.85
C ASN A 102 5.38 -8.55 8.17
N MET A 103 5.35 -8.65 6.84
CA MET A 103 6.09 -9.67 6.09
C MET A 103 7.60 -9.58 6.35
N LEU A 104 8.16 -8.36 6.31
CA LEU A 104 9.58 -8.11 6.60
C LEU A 104 9.93 -8.37 8.06
N SER A 105 9.00 -8.15 8.99
CA SER A 105 9.19 -8.46 10.40
C SER A 105 9.15 -9.96 10.69
N VAL A 106 8.35 -10.73 9.94
CA VAL A 106 8.32 -12.19 10.04
C VAL A 106 9.61 -12.80 9.49
N ASP A 107 10.13 -12.29 8.36
CA ASP A 107 11.40 -12.73 7.78
C ASP A 107 12.58 -12.58 8.76
N LYS A 108 12.60 -11.48 9.53
CA LYS A 108 13.62 -11.22 10.57
C LYS A 108 13.55 -12.13 11.80
N ARG A 109 12.46 -12.87 12.01
CA ARG A 109 12.31 -13.79 13.17
C ARG A 109 12.77 -15.22 12.86
N VAL A 110 13.16 -15.50 11.61
CA VAL A 110 13.59 -16.84 11.16
C VAL A 110 15.12 -16.95 11.07
N LYS A 111 15.86 -15.89 11.42
CA LYS A 111 17.33 -15.90 11.58
C LYS A 111 17.70 -15.88 13.06
#